data_AF-A0A3M3BS98-F1
#
_entry.id   AF-A0A3M3BS98-F1
#
_cell.length_a   1.000
_cell.length_b   1.000
_cell.length_c   1.000
_cell.angle_alpha   90.00
_cell.angle_beta   90.00
_cell.angle_gamma   90.00
#
_symmetry.space_group_name_H-M   'P 1'
#
loop_
_entity.id
_entity.type
_entity.pdbx_description
1 polymer ?
#
loop_
_entity_poly.entity_id
_entity_poly.type
_entity_poly.pdbx_seq_one_letter_code
_entity_poly.pdbx_strand_id
1 'polypeptide(L)'
;MWGVTPFDQMMCRIDFKSLRYDGPFTPPSLQGSIVYPGNFGVFDWGGISVDPVRQIAFVNPSYMAFRSKLVPSAEVEGGPGRKSETEGVQPNKGAPYGVILEALLSPMGLPCQAPAWGYVAAVDLTTHKTIWMHKNGTVRDSSPIPIPLTMGVPSLGGPITTASGLAFLSGTLDQYLRAYDVRNGKQLWEGRLPAG
;
A
#
# COMPACT_ATOMS: atom_id res chain seq x y z
N MET A 1 12.97 -7.63 6.49
CA MET A 1 13.24 -6.34 7.16
C MET A 1 14.16 -5.52 6.29
N TRP A 2 13.79 -4.28 6.05
CA TRP A 2 14.48 -3.33 5.19
C TRP A 2 14.90 -2.12 6.00
N GLY A 3 15.87 -1.39 5.47
CA GLY A 3 16.32 -0.10 5.97
C GLY A 3 17.43 0.43 5.07
N VAL A 4 17.54 1.75 4.95
CA VAL A 4 18.57 2.38 4.08
C VAL A 4 19.97 2.29 4.71
N THR A 5 20.04 2.09 6.02
CA THR A 5 21.29 1.87 6.77
C THR A 5 21.17 0.68 7.72
N PRO A 6 22.29 0.13 8.23
CA PRO A 6 22.24 -0.91 9.26
C PRO A 6 21.50 -0.48 10.54
N PHE A 7 21.59 0.80 10.93
CA PHE A 7 20.87 1.34 12.09
C PHE A 7 19.37 1.40 11.82
N ASP A 8 18.97 1.84 10.63
CA ASP A 8 17.58 1.89 10.20
C ASP A 8 16.94 0.49 10.20
N GLN A 9 17.64 -0.49 9.62
CA GLN A 9 17.22 -1.88 9.62
C GLN A 9 17.15 -2.46 11.04
N MET A 10 18.10 -2.10 11.92
CA MET A 10 18.09 -2.53 13.33
C MET A 10 16.87 -1.98 14.06
N MET A 11 16.57 -0.68 13.92
CA MET A 11 15.41 -0.06 14.56
C MET A 11 14.10 -0.66 14.06
N CYS A 12 13.98 -0.87 12.75
CA CYS A 12 12.84 -1.58 12.16
C CYS A 12 12.67 -2.99 12.74
N ARG A 13 13.78 -3.70 12.99
CA ARG A 13 13.75 -5.05 13.56
C ARG A 13 13.38 -5.05 15.04
N ILE A 14 13.81 -4.04 15.79
CA ILE A 14 13.40 -3.84 17.19
C ILE A 14 11.90 -3.57 17.22
N ASP A 15 11.38 -2.65 16.40
CA ASP A 15 9.96 -2.32 16.35
C ASP A 15 9.13 -3.55 15.98
N PHE A 16 9.51 -4.27 14.90
CA PHE A 16 8.87 -5.52 14.49
C PHE A 16 8.79 -6.55 15.63
N LYS A 17 9.86 -6.71 16.42
CA LYS A 17 9.89 -7.65 17.55
C LYS A 17 9.16 -7.15 18.79
N SER A 18 8.92 -5.84 18.89
CA SER A 18 8.18 -5.24 20.01
C SER A 18 6.68 -5.40 19.86
N LEU A 19 6.20 -5.63 18.63
CA LEU A 19 4.80 -5.77 18.26
C LEU A 19 4.37 -7.24 18.21
N ARG A 20 3.08 -7.48 18.40
CA ARG A 20 2.47 -8.81 18.23
C ARG A 20 2.24 -9.12 16.75
N TYR A 21 2.61 -10.33 16.31
CA TYR A 21 2.29 -10.83 14.98
C TYR A 21 2.18 -12.36 14.99
N ASP A 22 0.94 -12.84 14.98
CA ASP A 22 0.60 -14.27 14.96
C ASP A 22 0.23 -14.75 13.54
N GLY A 23 0.41 -13.89 12.53
CA GLY A 23 0.02 -14.13 11.14
C GLY A 23 -1.19 -13.28 10.71
N PRO A 24 -1.80 -13.60 9.55
CA PRO A 24 -3.02 -12.94 9.09
C PRO A 24 -4.10 -12.96 10.18
N PHE A 25 -4.84 -11.87 10.31
CA PHE A 25 -5.87 -11.66 11.34
C PHE A 25 -5.36 -11.53 12.78
N THR A 26 -4.08 -11.19 12.99
CA THR A 26 -3.60 -10.76 14.31
C THR A 26 -4.44 -9.57 14.80
N PRO A 27 -5.16 -9.67 15.93
CA PRO A 27 -6.02 -8.58 16.38
C PRO A 27 -5.20 -7.41 16.95
N PRO A 28 -5.71 -6.17 16.88
CA PRO A 28 -5.10 -5.03 17.56
C PRO A 28 -4.92 -5.31 19.07
N SER A 29 -3.83 -4.79 19.65
CA SER A 29 -3.52 -4.98 21.06
C SER A 29 -2.98 -3.69 21.69
N LEU A 30 -2.99 -3.62 23.04
CA LEU A 30 -2.39 -2.50 23.78
C LEU A 30 -0.86 -2.42 23.59
N GLN A 31 -0.21 -3.57 23.38
CA GLN A 31 1.20 -3.65 22.99
C GLN A 31 1.43 -3.08 21.57
N GLY A 32 0.43 -3.21 20.70
CA GLY A 32 0.53 -2.95 19.28
C GLY A 32 0.69 -4.26 18.51
N SER A 33 0.05 -4.31 17.34
CA SER A 33 0.04 -5.49 16.48
C SER A 33 0.47 -5.11 15.07
N ILE A 34 1.16 -6.03 14.39
CA ILE A 34 1.44 -5.91 12.96
C ILE A 34 0.23 -6.42 12.19
N VAL A 35 -0.19 -5.63 11.20
CA VAL A 35 -1.24 -5.99 10.25
C VAL A 35 -0.60 -6.15 8.88
N TYR A 36 -0.72 -7.34 8.30
CA TYR A 36 -0.23 -7.65 6.96
C TYR A 36 -1.12 -8.72 6.28
N PRO A 37 -1.64 -8.49 5.05
CA PRO A 37 -1.64 -7.22 4.31
C PRO A 37 -2.24 -6.09 5.13
N GLY A 38 -1.67 -4.88 5.02
CA GLY A 38 -1.95 -3.76 5.93
C GLY A 38 -3.34 -3.18 5.82
N ASN A 39 -3.55 -2.04 6.47
CA ASN A 39 -4.88 -1.44 6.61
C ASN A 39 -5.49 -0.91 5.30
N PHE A 40 -4.69 -0.68 4.25
CA PHE A 40 -5.17 -0.44 2.88
C PHE A 40 -5.63 -1.72 2.15
N GLY A 41 -5.47 -2.89 2.76
CA GLY A 41 -5.69 -4.17 2.12
C GLY A 41 -4.73 -4.42 0.96
N VAL A 42 -5.02 -5.47 0.18
CA VAL A 42 -4.33 -5.73 -1.10
C VAL A 42 -4.99 -4.96 -2.24
N PHE A 43 -6.32 -4.92 -2.23
CA PHE A 43 -7.15 -4.13 -3.13
C PHE A 43 -8.00 -3.22 -2.28
N ASP A 44 -7.83 -1.92 -2.48
CA ASP A 44 -8.59 -0.90 -1.74
C ASP A 44 -9.74 -0.36 -2.61
N TRP A 45 -10.32 0.77 -2.23
CA TRP A 45 -11.46 1.42 -2.86
C TRP A 45 -11.35 1.70 -4.36
N GLY A 46 -10.13 1.77 -4.92
CA GLY A 46 -9.90 1.90 -6.37
C GLY A 46 -10.40 0.69 -7.19
N GLY A 47 -10.55 -0.48 -6.58
CA GLY A 47 -11.10 -1.66 -7.23
C GLY A 47 -10.21 -2.21 -8.35
N ILE A 48 -10.83 -2.78 -9.37
CA ILE A 48 -10.16 -3.41 -10.52
C ILE A 48 -10.84 -3.00 -11.82
N SER A 49 -10.16 -3.25 -12.94
CA SER A 49 -10.74 -3.08 -14.27
C SER A 49 -10.84 -4.41 -14.98
N VAL A 50 -11.94 -4.67 -15.68
CA VAL A 50 -12.19 -5.94 -16.38
C VAL A 50 -12.35 -5.67 -17.87
N ASP A 51 -11.60 -6.42 -18.67
CA ASP A 51 -11.82 -6.59 -20.10
C ASP A 51 -12.71 -7.82 -20.33
N PRO A 52 -14.01 -7.66 -20.63
CA PRO A 52 -14.93 -8.78 -20.79
C PRO A 52 -14.74 -9.53 -22.11
N VAL A 53 -14.05 -8.94 -23.10
CA VAL A 53 -13.81 -9.62 -24.40
C VAL A 53 -12.62 -10.56 -24.26
N ARG A 54 -11.54 -10.10 -23.61
CA ARG A 54 -10.33 -10.89 -23.40
C ARG A 54 -10.39 -11.75 -22.14
N GLN A 55 -11.38 -11.55 -21.27
CA GLN A 55 -11.52 -12.18 -19.96
C GLN A 55 -10.28 -11.93 -19.08
N ILE A 56 -9.83 -10.67 -19.04
CA ILE A 56 -8.66 -10.26 -18.25
C ILE A 56 -9.09 -9.22 -17.21
N ALA A 57 -8.70 -9.43 -15.96
CA ALA A 57 -8.74 -8.39 -14.93
C ALA A 57 -7.39 -7.70 -14.85
N PHE A 58 -7.37 -6.38 -14.98
CA PHE A 58 -6.23 -5.53 -14.70
C PHE A 58 -6.36 -4.97 -13.28
N VAL A 59 -5.31 -5.18 -12.48
CA VAL A 59 -5.36 -5.00 -11.02
C VAL A 59 -4.09 -4.32 -10.49
N ASN A 60 -4.19 -3.64 -9.35
CA ASN A 60 -3.09 -2.88 -8.72
C ASN A 60 -2.87 -3.28 -7.25
N PRO A 61 -2.39 -4.51 -6.96
CA PRO A 61 -2.29 -4.98 -5.60
C PRO A 61 -1.18 -4.25 -4.83
N SER A 62 -1.50 -3.85 -3.60
CA SER A 62 -0.58 -3.19 -2.68
C SER A 62 -0.24 -4.11 -1.49
N TYR A 63 1.01 -4.09 -1.06
CA TYR A 63 1.50 -4.92 0.04
C TYR A 63 2.35 -4.07 0.96
N MET A 64 1.74 -3.54 2.01
CA MET A 64 2.44 -2.72 3.01
C MET A 64 2.02 -3.16 4.40
N ALA A 65 2.97 -3.33 5.31
CA ALA A 65 2.72 -3.63 6.72
C ALA A 65 2.35 -2.37 7.50
N PHE A 66 1.39 -2.50 8.40
CA PHE A 66 0.94 -1.45 9.31
C PHE A 66 1.09 -1.88 10.76
N ARG A 67 1.20 -0.91 11.66
CA ARG A 67 1.03 -1.11 13.10
C ARG A 67 -0.36 -0.63 13.50
N SER A 68 -1.01 -1.45 14.33
CA SER A 68 -2.33 -1.18 14.89
C SER A 68 -2.27 -1.35 16.40
N LYS A 69 -2.39 -0.24 17.14
CA LYS A 69 -2.30 -0.21 18.60
C LYS A 69 -3.62 0.24 19.22
N LEU A 70 -4.13 -0.54 20.17
CA LEU A 70 -5.28 -0.12 20.97
C LEU A 70 -4.86 0.98 21.94
N VAL A 71 -5.71 1.98 22.09
CA VAL A 71 -5.54 3.08 23.03
C VAL A 71 -6.86 3.28 23.77
N PRO A 72 -6.87 3.38 25.12
CA PRO A 72 -8.09 3.63 25.89
C PRO A 72 -8.84 4.86 25.37
N SER A 73 -10.16 4.77 25.26
CA SER A 73 -10.98 5.85 24.67
C SER A 73 -10.82 7.20 25.39
N ALA A 74 -10.54 7.19 26.70
CA ALA A 74 -10.25 8.40 27.48
C ALA A 74 -8.98 9.15 27.02
N GLU A 75 -7.98 8.43 26.50
CA GLU A 75 -6.74 9.02 25.95
C GLU A 75 -6.94 9.49 24.51
N VAL A 76 -7.90 8.91 23.78
CA VAL A 76 -8.27 9.32 22.42
C VAL A 76 -8.96 10.68 22.43
N GLU A 77 -9.79 10.98 23.43
CA GLU A 77 -10.54 12.23 23.53
C GLU A 77 -9.64 13.47 23.78
N GLY A 78 -8.41 13.27 24.26
CA GLY A 78 -7.41 14.33 24.48
C GLY A 78 -6.20 14.27 23.54
N GLY A 79 -6.15 13.30 22.62
CA GLY A 79 -4.99 13.04 21.75
C GLY A 79 -5.00 13.78 20.41
N PRO A 80 -3.92 13.68 19.62
CA PRO A 80 -3.92 14.18 18.24
C PRO A 80 -5.01 13.48 17.43
N GLY A 81 -5.81 14.26 16.71
CA GLY A 81 -6.95 13.75 15.95
C GLY A 81 -6.58 12.83 14.79
N ARG A 82 -7.59 12.21 14.19
CA ARG A 82 -7.48 11.43 12.95
C ARG A 82 -6.77 12.22 11.86
N LYS A 83 -5.74 11.63 11.23
CA LYS A 83 -5.06 12.23 10.08
C LYS A 83 -5.62 11.72 8.75
N SER A 84 -5.85 10.42 8.65
CA SER A 84 -6.43 9.78 7.44
C SER A 84 -7.19 8.50 7.80
N GLU A 85 -7.62 7.74 6.79
CA GLU A 85 -8.27 6.44 6.99
C GLU A 85 -7.34 5.37 7.59
N THR A 86 -6.04 5.53 7.40
CA THR A 86 -5.02 4.54 7.79
C THR A 86 -3.86 5.15 8.57
N GLU A 87 -3.93 6.43 8.90
CA GLU A 87 -2.96 7.13 9.73
C GLU A 87 -3.62 7.90 10.89
N GLY A 88 -3.06 7.72 12.07
CA GLY A 88 -3.44 8.43 13.28
C GLY A 88 -4.49 7.69 14.10
N VAL A 89 -5.14 8.45 14.97
CA VAL A 89 -6.11 7.91 15.93
C VAL A 89 -7.46 7.70 15.23
N GLN A 90 -7.93 6.46 15.21
CA GLN A 90 -9.25 6.04 14.76
C GLN A 90 -10.16 5.84 15.98
N PRO A 91 -11.06 6.79 16.29
CA PRO A 91 -11.94 6.69 17.43
C PRO A 91 -13.00 5.61 17.20
N ASN A 92 -13.27 4.80 18.21
CA ASN A 92 -14.32 3.80 18.18
C ASN A 92 -15.37 4.16 19.23
N LYS A 93 -16.32 5.02 18.86
CA LYS A 93 -17.35 5.53 19.78
C LYS A 93 -18.20 4.37 20.29
N GLY A 94 -18.38 4.29 21.62
CA GLY A 94 -19.11 3.22 22.28
C GLY A 94 -18.26 2.00 22.68
N ALA A 95 -17.00 1.95 22.24
CA ALA A 95 -16.03 0.96 22.72
C ALA A 95 -15.07 1.57 23.76
N PRO A 96 -14.47 0.75 24.65
CA PRO A 96 -13.50 1.22 25.64
C PRO A 96 -12.14 1.59 25.05
N TYR A 97 -11.91 1.33 23.75
CA TYR A 97 -10.65 1.62 23.06
C TYR A 97 -10.89 2.23 21.69
N GLY A 98 -10.05 3.18 21.30
CA GLY A 98 -9.77 3.50 19.90
C GLY A 98 -8.54 2.75 19.38
N VAL A 99 -8.16 3.03 18.13
CA VAL A 99 -7.02 2.38 17.48
C VAL A 99 -6.10 3.44 16.86
N ILE A 100 -4.81 3.37 17.13
CA ILE A 100 -3.81 4.12 16.36
C ILE A 100 -3.33 3.25 15.21
N LEU A 101 -3.52 3.73 13.98
CA LEU A 101 -3.04 3.11 12.75
C LEU A 101 -1.89 3.91 12.19
N GLU A 102 -0.79 3.24 11.86
CA GLU A 102 0.35 3.88 11.21
C GLU A 102 1.04 2.86 10.29
N ALA A 103 1.61 3.30 9.17
CA ALA A 103 2.46 2.43 8.37
C ALA A 103 3.68 1.98 9.20
N LEU A 104 4.18 0.77 8.97
CA LEU A 104 5.38 0.27 9.65
C LEU A 104 6.63 0.94 9.07
N LEU A 105 6.93 2.13 9.59
CA LEU A 105 8.03 2.99 9.16
C LEU A 105 9.11 3.06 10.23
N SER A 106 10.34 3.28 9.79
CA SER A 106 11.46 3.57 10.68
C SER A 106 11.34 4.99 11.27
N PRO A 107 12.17 5.35 12.25
CA PRO A 107 12.25 6.73 12.76
C PRO A 107 12.57 7.78 11.68
N MET A 108 13.15 7.35 10.54
CA MET A 108 13.42 8.21 9.39
C MET A 108 12.22 8.34 8.43
N GLY A 109 11.07 7.73 8.75
CA GLY A 109 9.87 7.73 7.92
C GLY A 109 9.93 6.76 6.73
N LEU A 110 10.88 5.83 6.71
CA LEU A 110 11.06 4.90 5.59
C LEU A 110 10.40 3.55 5.88
N PRO A 111 9.78 2.87 4.89
CA PRO A 111 9.16 1.59 5.12
C PRO A 111 10.14 0.55 5.64
N CYS A 112 9.79 -0.07 6.78
CA CYS A 112 10.57 -1.16 7.35
C CYS A 112 10.40 -2.48 6.58
N GLN A 113 9.35 -2.60 5.77
CA GLN A 113 9.16 -3.71 4.83
C GLN A 113 9.98 -3.47 3.56
N ALA A 114 10.65 -4.51 3.06
CA ALA A 114 11.35 -4.43 1.78
C ALA A 114 10.39 -4.18 0.61
N PRO A 115 10.80 -3.38 -0.39
CA PRO A 115 10.02 -3.18 -1.60
C PRO A 115 9.82 -4.50 -2.38
N ALA A 116 8.76 -4.65 -3.17
CA ALA A 116 7.83 -3.60 -3.57
C ALA A 116 6.58 -3.50 -2.68
N TRP A 117 6.04 -2.28 -2.61
CA TRP A 117 4.85 -1.97 -1.84
C TRP A 117 3.59 -1.86 -2.69
N GLY A 118 3.75 -1.71 -4.00
CA GLY A 118 2.67 -1.73 -4.97
C GLY A 118 3.08 -2.32 -6.31
N TYR A 119 2.12 -3.00 -6.92
CA TYR A 119 2.28 -3.70 -8.18
C TYR A 119 1.17 -3.33 -9.15
N VAL A 120 1.39 -3.68 -10.40
CA VAL A 120 0.38 -3.76 -11.45
C VAL A 120 0.40 -5.19 -11.98
N ALA A 121 -0.76 -5.79 -12.21
CA ALA A 121 -0.86 -7.16 -12.70
C ALA A 121 -2.07 -7.34 -13.63
N ALA A 122 -2.00 -8.38 -14.45
CA ALA A 122 -3.17 -8.91 -15.15
C ALA A 122 -3.44 -10.34 -14.69
N VAL A 123 -4.72 -10.67 -14.55
CA VAL A 123 -5.22 -11.99 -14.16
C VAL A 123 -6.18 -12.47 -15.23
N ASP A 124 -5.99 -13.70 -15.69
CA ASP A 124 -6.94 -14.39 -16.56
C ASP A 124 -8.15 -14.84 -15.72
N LEU A 125 -9.34 -14.35 -16.08
CA LEU A 125 -10.58 -14.63 -15.38
C LEU A 125 -11.13 -16.02 -15.64
N THR A 126 -10.67 -16.70 -16.70
CA THR A 126 -11.09 -18.07 -17.02
C THR A 126 -10.28 -19.11 -16.25
N THR A 127 -8.98 -18.83 -16.04
CA THR A 127 -8.06 -19.75 -15.36
C THR A 127 -7.71 -19.33 -13.93
N HIS A 128 -8.07 -18.11 -13.53
CA HIS A 128 -7.69 -17.45 -12.27
C HIS A 128 -6.17 -17.33 -12.07
N LYS A 129 -5.39 -17.36 -13.15
CA LYS A 129 -3.93 -17.26 -13.09
C LYS A 129 -3.46 -15.85 -13.41
N THR A 130 -2.45 -15.40 -12.67
CA THR A 130 -1.73 -14.18 -13.00
C THR A 130 -0.98 -14.36 -14.31
N ILE A 131 -1.28 -13.53 -15.30
CA ILE A 131 -0.62 -13.51 -16.61
C ILE A 131 0.77 -12.86 -16.46
N TRP A 132 0.80 -11.72 -15.79
CA TRP A 132 2.03 -10.97 -15.48
C TRP A 132 1.81 -10.10 -14.24
N MET A 133 2.91 -9.73 -13.59
CA MET A 133 2.93 -8.82 -12.45
C MET A 133 4.25 -8.04 -12.42
N HIS A 134 4.16 -6.72 -12.29
CA HIS A 134 5.30 -5.80 -12.28
C HIS A 134 5.20 -4.82 -11.12
N LYS A 135 6.36 -4.32 -10.66
CA LYS A 135 6.40 -3.22 -9.69
C LYS A 135 5.79 -1.97 -10.34
N ASN A 136 4.89 -1.27 -9.64
CA ASN A 136 4.22 -0.10 -10.18
C ASN A 136 4.77 1.19 -9.56
N GLY A 137 5.34 2.07 -10.38
CA GLY A 137 5.82 3.38 -9.94
C GLY A 137 7.15 3.39 -9.19
N THR A 138 7.52 4.60 -8.77
CA THR A 138 8.85 4.97 -8.29
C THR A 138 8.79 5.67 -6.93
N VAL A 139 9.94 5.81 -6.27
CA VAL A 139 10.03 6.54 -4.98
C VAL A 139 10.38 8.01 -5.15
N ARG A 140 10.26 8.57 -6.37
CA ARG A 140 10.68 9.94 -6.68
C ARG A 140 10.10 10.98 -5.71
N ASP A 141 8.82 10.85 -5.39
CA ASP A 141 8.07 11.83 -4.58
C ASP A 141 7.91 11.41 -3.10
N SER A 142 8.46 10.25 -2.74
CA SER A 142 8.37 9.69 -1.37
C SER A 142 9.74 9.48 -0.73
N SER A 143 10.82 9.88 -1.40
CA SER A 143 12.19 9.76 -0.90
C SER A 143 12.82 11.12 -0.64
N PRO A 144 13.78 11.23 0.30
CA PRO A 144 14.46 12.50 0.60
C PRO A 144 15.22 13.09 -0.59
N ILE A 145 15.61 12.25 -1.56
CA ILE A 145 16.32 12.66 -2.77
C ILE A 145 15.47 12.19 -3.96
N PRO A 146 15.01 13.09 -4.85
CA PRO A 146 14.00 12.80 -5.85
C PRO A 146 14.51 11.96 -7.05
N ILE A 147 14.95 10.73 -6.77
CA ILE A 147 15.47 9.78 -7.76
C ILE A 147 14.34 8.80 -8.13
N PRO A 148 13.99 8.64 -9.42
CA PRO A 148 12.88 7.80 -9.86
C PRO A 148 13.26 6.31 -9.90
N LEU A 149 13.62 5.73 -8.75
CA LEU A 149 13.89 4.30 -8.66
C LEU A 149 12.58 3.50 -8.61
N THR A 150 12.44 2.51 -9.50
CA THR A 150 11.28 1.61 -9.55
C THR A 150 11.28 0.64 -8.37
N MET A 151 10.79 1.12 -7.23
CA MET A 151 10.65 0.31 -6.01
C MET A 151 9.23 -0.20 -5.81
N GLY A 152 8.25 0.24 -6.62
CA GLY A 152 6.86 -0.16 -6.49
C GLY A 152 6.18 0.54 -5.32
N VAL A 153 5.32 1.51 -5.63
CA VAL A 153 4.57 2.30 -4.66
C VAL A 153 3.09 1.92 -4.69
N PRO A 154 2.38 2.02 -3.55
CA PRO A 154 0.94 1.79 -3.51
C PRO A 154 0.20 2.70 -4.49
N SER A 155 -0.93 2.21 -4.98
CA SER A 155 -1.87 2.96 -5.78
C SER A 155 -3.27 2.79 -5.22
N LEU A 156 -3.98 3.90 -5.06
CA LEU A 156 -5.37 3.93 -4.63
C LEU A 156 -6.32 4.36 -5.77
N GLY A 157 -5.77 4.70 -6.94
CA GLY A 157 -6.56 5.06 -8.12
C GLY A 157 -7.25 3.86 -8.75
N GLY A 158 -8.44 4.08 -9.29
CA GLY A 158 -9.17 3.07 -10.02
C GLY A 158 -8.61 2.86 -11.44
N PRO A 159 -8.25 1.64 -11.84
CA PRO A 159 -7.78 1.39 -13.19
C PRO A 159 -8.90 1.42 -14.23
N ILE A 160 -8.55 1.71 -15.48
CA ILE A 160 -9.47 1.68 -16.62
C ILE A 160 -8.84 0.88 -17.76
N THR A 161 -9.57 -0.10 -18.29
CA THR A 161 -9.16 -0.90 -19.45
C THR A 161 -10.03 -0.56 -20.65
N THR A 162 -9.43 -0.48 -21.84
CA THR A 162 -10.11 -0.13 -23.08
C THR A 162 -10.16 -1.31 -24.05
N ALA A 163 -11.08 -1.25 -25.02
CA ALA A 163 -11.24 -2.30 -26.03
C ALA A 163 -9.98 -2.55 -26.88
N SER A 164 -9.07 -1.56 -27.00
CA SER A 164 -7.80 -1.72 -27.73
C SER A 164 -6.78 -2.59 -26.99
N GLY A 165 -7.04 -2.97 -25.73
CA GLY A 165 -6.10 -3.72 -24.89
C GLY A 165 -5.12 -2.83 -24.12
N LEU A 166 -5.45 -1.54 -23.98
CA LEU A 166 -4.72 -0.60 -23.13
C LEU A 166 -5.39 -0.50 -21.76
N ALA A 167 -4.60 -0.54 -20.69
CA ALA A 167 -5.06 -0.22 -19.35
C ALA A 167 -4.34 1.02 -18.82
N PHE A 168 -5.08 1.85 -18.10
CA PHE A 168 -4.61 3.07 -17.48
C PHE A 168 -4.70 2.95 -15.97
N LEU A 169 -3.67 3.45 -15.27
CA LEU A 169 -3.60 3.50 -13.82
C LEU A 169 -3.01 4.83 -13.37
N SER A 170 -3.63 5.45 -12.38
CA SER A 170 -3.16 6.66 -11.70
C SER A 170 -3.25 6.48 -10.18
N GLY A 171 -3.16 7.58 -9.42
CA GLY A 171 -3.29 7.54 -7.96
C GLY A 171 -2.13 6.82 -7.28
N THR A 172 -0.95 6.83 -7.91
CA THR A 172 0.31 6.35 -7.33
C THR A 172 0.99 7.49 -6.58
N LEU A 173 1.75 7.14 -5.53
CA LEU A 173 2.50 8.13 -4.73
C LEU A 173 3.50 8.97 -5.54
N ASP A 174 3.91 8.51 -6.73
CA ASP A 174 4.81 9.25 -7.62
C ASP A 174 4.12 10.13 -8.66
N GLN A 175 2.80 10.31 -8.55
CA GLN A 175 2.04 11.31 -9.30
C GLN A 175 2.09 11.10 -10.83
N TYR A 176 1.95 9.86 -11.29
CA TYR A 176 1.88 9.55 -12.72
C TYR A 176 0.55 8.90 -13.10
N LEU A 177 0.06 9.26 -14.29
CA LEU A 177 -0.87 8.44 -15.06
C LEU A 177 -0.04 7.56 -16.00
N ARG A 178 -0.27 6.25 -15.98
CA ARG A 178 0.46 5.28 -16.79
C ARG A 178 -0.48 4.50 -17.70
N ALA A 179 -0.01 4.15 -18.89
CA ALA A 179 -0.70 3.27 -19.83
C ALA A 179 0.11 1.97 -20.03
N TYR A 180 -0.59 0.84 -19.98
CA TYR A 180 -0.02 -0.50 -20.04
C TYR A 180 -0.69 -1.33 -21.14
N ASP A 181 0.08 -2.19 -21.80
CA ASP A 181 -0.48 -3.27 -22.63
C ASP A 181 -0.96 -4.41 -21.71
N VAL A 182 -2.26 -4.68 -21.73
CA VAL A 182 -2.89 -5.66 -20.81
C VAL A 182 -2.39 -7.09 -21.04
N ARG A 183 -1.83 -7.41 -22.20
CA ARG A 183 -1.40 -8.78 -22.54
C ARG A 183 -0.05 -9.14 -21.93
N ASN A 184 0.84 -8.16 -21.80
CA ASN A 184 2.24 -8.40 -21.39
C ASN A 184 2.74 -7.47 -20.28
N GLY A 185 1.94 -6.50 -19.83
CA GLY A 185 2.28 -5.61 -18.73
C GLY A 185 3.26 -4.50 -19.09
N LYS A 186 3.67 -4.38 -20.37
CA LYS A 186 4.60 -3.34 -20.80
C LYS A 186 3.96 -1.98 -20.62
N GLN A 187 4.64 -1.12 -19.86
CA GLN A 187 4.33 0.31 -19.81
C GLN A 187 4.63 0.93 -21.18
N LEU A 188 3.61 1.47 -21.83
CA LEU A 188 3.73 2.09 -23.17
C LEU A 188 3.87 3.60 -23.09
N TRP A 189 3.32 4.21 -22.04
CA TRP A 189 3.34 5.65 -21.86
C TRP A 189 3.17 5.99 -20.37
N GLU A 190 3.73 7.13 -19.97
CA GLU A 190 3.42 7.77 -18.70
C GLU A 190 3.38 9.29 -18.86
N GLY A 191 2.52 9.93 -18.07
CA GLY A 191 2.40 11.38 -17.97
C GLY A 191 2.34 11.79 -16.52
N ARG A 192 3.10 12.83 -16.16
CA ARG A 192 3.13 13.33 -14.79
C ARG A 192 1.90 14.18 -14.50
N LEU A 193 1.34 14.02 -13.30
CA LEU A 193 0.22 14.77 -12.78
C LEU A 193 0.70 15.76 -11.71
N PRO A 194 -0.05 16.86 -11.44
CA PRO A 194 0.29 17.80 -10.37
C PRO A 194 0.16 17.20 -8.96
N ALA A 195 -0.62 16.12 -8.82
CA ALA A 195 -0.85 15.39 -7.58
C ALA A 195 -1.17 13.92 -7.92
N GLY A 196 -1.10 13.05 -6.91
CA GLY A 196 -1.33 11.61 -7.01
C GLY A 196 -2.01 11.09 -5.77
#